data_AF-A0A946I1K4-F1
#
_entry.id   AF-A0A946I1K4-F1
#
_cell.length_a   1.000
_cell.length_b   1.000
_cell.length_c   1.000
_cell.angle_alpha   90.00
_cell.angle_beta   90.00
_cell.angle_gamma   90.00
#
_symmetry.space_group_name_H-M   'P 1'
#
loop_
_entity.id
_entity.type
_entity.pdbx_description
1 polymer ?
#
loop_
_entity_poly.entity_id
_entity_poly.type
_entity_poly.pdbx_seq_one_letter_code
_entity_poly.pdbx_strand_id
1 'polypeptide(L)'
;MMKVGAFEAKTHLSALLEKVSRGEEVLILKHGKDIAHLDLLTSLSIVPGEETGPRAFRVIIILARAQSLTNYDAAILELAIRQGAPLATQDKALVRATKDVGVDTLPAKT
;
A
#
# COMPACT_ATOMS: atom_id res chain seq x y z
N MET A 1 -5.63 23.25 11.21
CA MET A 1 -6.25 22.49 10.11
C MET A 1 -5.97 23.17 8.76
N MET A 2 -5.11 22.57 7.94
CA MET A 2 -4.75 23.00 6.58
C MET A 2 -5.56 22.20 5.56
N LYS A 3 -6.07 22.84 4.50
CA LYS A 3 -6.77 22.16 3.40
C LYS A 3 -5.95 22.24 2.12
N VAL A 4 -5.73 21.12 1.45
CA VAL A 4 -4.95 21.02 0.20
C VAL A 4 -5.73 20.30 -0.88
N GLY A 5 -5.54 20.68 -2.13
CA GLY A 5 -6.12 19.95 -3.26
C GLY A 5 -5.45 18.59 -3.46
N ALA A 6 -6.18 17.60 -3.97
CA ALA A 6 -5.65 16.24 -4.22
C ALA A 6 -4.43 16.23 -5.16
N PHE A 7 -4.40 17.14 -6.13
CA PHE A 7 -3.28 17.28 -7.05
C PHE A 7 -2.03 17.84 -6.34
N GLU A 8 -2.22 18.89 -5.54
CA GLU A 8 -1.16 19.50 -4.72
C GLU A 8 -0.61 18.50 -3.70
N ALA A 9 -1.51 17.75 -3.05
CA ALA A 9 -1.14 16.72 -2.08
C ALA A 9 -0.30 15.60 -2.69
N LYS A 10 -0.61 15.15 -3.91
CA LYS A 10 0.19 14.14 -4.62
C LYS A 10 1.62 14.62 -4.88
N THR A 11 1.79 15.90 -5.21
CA THR A 11 3.10 16.48 -5.55
C THR A 11 3.95 16.77 -4.32
N HIS A 12 3.33 17.16 -3.20
CA HIS A 12 4.03 17.61 -2.00
C HIS A 12 3.80 16.72 -0.76
N LEU A 13 3.45 15.44 -0.97
CA LEU A 13 3.05 14.53 0.11
C LEU A 13 4.06 14.46 1.25
N SER A 14 5.35 14.33 0.93
CA SER A 14 6.41 14.22 1.95
C SER A 14 6.46 15.45 2.86
N ALA A 15 6.35 16.66 2.29
CA ALA A 15 6.35 17.89 3.08
C ALA A 15 5.08 18.04 3.93
N LEU A 16 3.94 17.53 3.45
CA LEU A 16 2.71 17.49 4.23
C LEU A 16 2.80 16.49 5.39
N LEU A 17 3.42 15.32 5.17
CA LEU A 17 3.66 14.34 6.24
C LEU A 17 4.56 14.89 7.35
N GLU A 18 5.59 15.67 7.00
CA GLU A 18 6.44 16.37 7.99
C GLU A 18 5.68 17.40 8.82
N LYS A 19 4.65 18.03 8.26
CA LYS A 19 3.77 18.93 9.03
C LYS A 19 2.90 18.14 9.99
N VAL A 20 2.34 17.03 9.51
CA VAL A 20 1.49 16.17 10.32
C VAL A 20 2.27 15.51 11.46
N SER A 21 3.52 15.09 11.24
CA SER A 21 4.38 14.54 12.30
C SER A 21 4.66 15.56 13.42
N ARG A 22 4.60 16.86 13.12
CA ARG A 22 4.66 17.96 14.10
C ARG A 22 3.32 18.28 14.77
N GLY A 23 2.27 17.50 14.48
CA GLY A 23 0.94 17.66 15.05
C GLY A 23 -0.01 18.56 14.25
N GLU A 24 0.34 18.94 13.02
CA GLU A 24 -0.56 19.73 12.16
C GLU A 24 -1.62 18.85 11.49
N GLU A 25 -2.89 19.24 11.54
CA GLU A 25 -3.95 18.54 10.80
C GLU A 25 -3.99 18.97 9.33
N VAL A 26 -3.97 18.01 8.40
CA VAL A 26 -4.02 18.25 6.95
C VAL A 26 -5.16 17.46 6.30
N LEU A 27 -6.08 18.20 5.67
CA LEU A 27 -7.24 17.69 4.94
C LEU A 27 -7.01 17.78 3.43
N ILE A 28 -7.16 16.66 2.72
CA ILE A 28 -7.07 16.60 1.27
C ILE A 28 -8.47 16.67 0.66
N LEU A 29 -8.63 17.60 -0.28
CA LEU A 29 -9.87 17.88 -1.01
C LEU A 29 -9.76 17.41 -2.47
N LYS A 30 -10.82 16.82 -3.01
CA LYS A 30 -10.97 16.58 -4.45
C LYS A 30 -12.29 17.19 -4.93
N HIS A 31 -12.21 18.13 -5.87
CA HIS A 31 -13.36 18.91 -6.33
C HIS A 31 -14.17 19.56 -5.18
N GLY A 32 -13.47 20.09 -4.17
CA GLY A 32 -14.09 20.72 -3.00
C GLY A 32 -14.69 19.77 -1.97
N LYS A 33 -14.64 18.45 -2.20
CA LYS A 33 -15.07 17.42 -1.25
C LYS A 33 -13.90 16.85 -0.46
N ASP A 34 -14.08 16.68 0.83
CA ASP A 34 -13.13 16.04 1.74
C ASP A 34 -12.96 14.57 1.35
N ILE A 35 -11.72 14.14 1.10
CA ILE A 35 -11.43 12.76 0.69
C ILE A 35 -10.40 12.04 1.56
N ALA A 36 -9.56 12.77 2.30
CA ALA A 36 -8.57 12.15 3.19
C ALA A 36 -8.10 13.12 4.29
N HIS A 37 -7.80 12.57 5.46
CA HIS A 37 -7.19 13.24 6.60
C HIS A 37 -5.82 12.59 6.84
N LEU A 38 -4.75 13.37 6.73
CA LEU A 38 -3.38 12.84 6.77
C LEU A 38 -2.90 12.57 8.21
N ASP A 39 -3.47 13.29 9.18
CA ASP A 39 -3.32 13.08 10.63
C ASP A 39 -3.76 11.68 11.09
N LEU A 40 -4.74 11.08 10.41
CA LEU A 40 -5.12 9.69 10.65
C LEU A 40 -4.02 8.71 10.24
N LEU A 41 -3.18 9.02 9.25
CA LEU A 41 -2.12 8.10 8.83
C LEU A 41 -0.97 8.06 9.84
N THR A 42 -0.67 9.19 10.49
CA THR A 42 0.35 9.24 11.56
C THR A 42 -0.08 8.59 12.86
N SER A 43 -1.39 8.40 13.09
CA SER A 43 -1.88 7.66 14.27
C SER A 43 -1.83 6.15 14.08
N LEU A 44 -1.63 5.66 12.85
CA LEU A 44 -1.44 4.24 12.58
C LEU A 44 -0.02 3.82 12.98
N SER A 45 0.09 2.69 13.68
CA SER A 45 1.38 2.07 14.01
C SER A 45 1.97 1.37 12.77
N ILE A 46 2.41 2.14 11.78
CA ILE A 46 3.08 1.66 10.58
C ILE A 46 4.57 1.56 10.89
N VAL A 47 5.10 0.36 10.95
CA VAL A 47 6.53 0.09 11.15
C VAL A 47 7.11 -0.57 9.89
N PRO A 48 8.35 -0.25 9.51
CA PRO A 48 9.04 -0.98 8.44
C PRO A 48 9.12 -2.48 8.79
N GLY A 49 8.88 -3.33 7.80
CA GLY A 49 9.04 -4.77 7.97
C GLY A 49 10.51 -5.19 8.09
N GLU A 50 10.78 -6.18 8.94
CA GLU A 50 12.13 -6.68 9.24
C GLU A 50 12.85 -7.33 8.04
N GLU A 51 12.10 -7.88 7.05
CA GLU A 51 12.70 -8.56 5.90
C GLU A 51 12.85 -7.64 4.68
N THR A 52 13.94 -6.88 4.65
CA THR A 52 14.40 -6.16 3.45
C THR A 52 15.87 -6.49 3.18
N GLY A 53 16.11 -7.58 2.44
CA GLY A 53 17.47 -8.01 2.07
C GLY A 53 17.57 -8.74 0.72
N PRO A 54 18.78 -9.10 0.26
CA PRO A 54 19.00 -9.74 -1.04
C PRO A 54 18.23 -11.05 -1.25
N ARG A 55 17.95 -11.77 -0.15
CA ARG A 55 17.15 -13.01 -0.16
C ARG A 55 15.69 -12.74 -0.54
N ALA A 56 15.07 -11.71 0.05
CA ALA A 56 13.72 -11.28 -0.31
C ALA A 56 13.66 -10.86 -1.79
N PHE A 57 14.68 -10.14 -2.27
CA PHE A 57 14.79 -9.74 -3.68
C PHE A 57 14.79 -10.93 -4.66
N ARG A 58 15.54 -11.99 -4.35
CA ARG A 58 15.58 -13.19 -5.19
C ARG A 58 14.22 -13.90 -5.25
N VAL A 59 13.53 -14.00 -4.11
CA VAL A 59 12.19 -14.60 -4.04
C VAL A 59 11.20 -13.79 -4.86
N ILE A 60 11.21 -12.46 -4.71
CA ILE A 60 10.32 -11.56 -5.46
C ILE A 60 10.50 -11.70 -6.97
N ILE A 61 11.74 -11.74 -7.48
CA ILE A 61 11.99 -11.85 -8.93
C ILE A 61 11.50 -13.20 -9.48
N ILE A 62 11.72 -14.29 -8.73
CA ILE A 62 11.27 -15.62 -9.13
C ILE A 62 9.74 -15.67 -9.15
N LEU A 63 9.10 -15.13 -8.11
CA LEU A 63 7.65 -15.10 -7.98
C LEU A 63 7.00 -14.21 -9.06
N ALA A 64 7.58 -13.04 -9.34
CA ALA A 64 7.15 -12.15 -10.41
C ALA A 64 7.11 -12.86 -11.77
N ARG A 65 8.17 -13.62 -12.09
CA ARG A 65 8.23 -14.39 -13.34
C ARG A 65 7.24 -15.55 -13.37
N ALA A 66 7.14 -16.30 -12.26
CA ALA A 66 6.24 -17.45 -12.17
C ALA A 66 4.76 -17.04 -12.32
N GLN A 67 4.39 -15.91 -11.74
CA GLN A 67 3.01 -15.41 -11.74
C GLN A 67 2.73 -14.34 -12.81
N SER A 68 3.72 -14.04 -13.66
CA SER A 68 3.66 -12.95 -14.66
C SER A 68 3.22 -11.61 -14.05
N LEU A 69 3.75 -11.29 -12.86
CA LEU A 69 3.49 -10.07 -12.10
C LEU A 69 4.63 -9.07 -12.23
N THR A 70 4.37 -7.81 -11.88
CA THR A 70 5.44 -6.84 -11.64
C THR A 70 6.22 -7.22 -10.38
N ASN A 71 7.47 -6.77 -10.25
CA ASN A 71 8.22 -6.95 -8.99
C ASN A 71 7.50 -6.34 -7.79
N TYR A 72 6.71 -5.30 -8.00
CA TYR A 72 5.93 -4.64 -6.96
C TYR A 72 4.77 -5.53 -6.49
N ASP A 73 3.97 -6.05 -7.42
CA ASP A 73 2.84 -6.94 -7.08
C ASP A 73 3.33 -8.27 -6.50
N ALA A 74 4.47 -8.77 -7.00
CA ALA A 74 5.11 -9.95 -6.44
C ALA A 74 5.63 -9.73 -5.01
N ALA A 75 6.09 -8.53 -4.66
CA ALA A 75 6.46 -8.20 -3.28
C ALA A 75 5.24 -8.20 -2.34
N ILE A 76 4.08 -7.71 -2.82
CA ILE A 76 2.83 -7.78 -2.06
C ILE A 76 2.40 -9.23 -1.86
N LEU A 77 2.48 -10.04 -2.91
CA LEU A 77 2.13 -11.46 -2.84
C LEU A 77 3.07 -12.24 -1.93
N GLU A 78 4.38 -12.00 -2.01
CA GLU A 78 5.38 -12.60 -1.12
C GLU A 78 5.07 -12.29 0.35
N LEU A 79 4.78 -11.03 0.65
CA LEU A 79 4.43 -10.61 2.01
C LEU A 79 3.18 -11.36 2.51
N ALA A 80 2.15 -11.49 1.67
CA ALA A 80 0.93 -12.22 2.02
C ALA A 80 1.21 -13.71 2.29
N ILE A 81 2.02 -14.36 1.45
CA ILE A 81 2.45 -15.75 1.64
C ILE A 81 3.19 -15.90 2.97
N ARG A 82 4.18 -15.06 3.22
CA ARG A 82 5.03 -15.14 4.41
C ARG A 82 4.26 -14.91 5.71
N GLN A 83 3.30 -14.01 5.70
CA GLN A 83 2.44 -13.72 6.85
C GLN A 83 1.27 -14.71 6.98
N GLY A 84 1.02 -15.56 5.98
CA GLY A 84 -0.18 -16.40 5.92
C GLY A 84 -1.47 -15.57 5.94
N ALA A 85 -1.42 -14.34 5.43
CA ALA A 85 -2.50 -13.38 5.53
C ALA A 85 -3.31 -13.32 4.23
N PRO A 86 -4.65 -13.16 4.30
CA PRO A 86 -5.47 -13.01 3.11
C PRO A 86 -5.22 -11.64 2.46
N LEU A 87 -5.27 -11.59 1.14
CA LEU A 87 -5.01 -10.37 0.37
C LEU A 87 -6.30 -9.69 -0.07
N ALA A 88 -6.49 -8.42 0.31
CA ALA A 88 -7.52 -7.56 -0.25
C ALA A 88 -6.95 -6.74 -1.40
N THR A 89 -7.35 -7.04 -2.63
CA THR A 89 -6.95 -6.27 -3.81
C THR A 89 -8.04 -6.27 -4.88
N GLN A 90 -8.11 -5.18 -5.66
CA GLN A 90 -8.97 -5.10 -6.84
C GLN A 90 -8.22 -5.44 -8.14
N ASP A 91 -6.90 -5.66 -8.06
CA ASP A 91 -6.09 -6.02 -9.21
C ASP A 91 -6.37 -7.46 -9.64
N LYS A 92 -6.87 -7.65 -10.87
CA LYS A 92 -7.26 -8.96 -11.40
C LYS A 92 -6.08 -9.91 -11.57
N ALA A 93 -4.91 -9.41 -11.94
CA ALA A 93 -3.73 -10.25 -12.09
C ALA A 93 -3.26 -10.75 -10.72
N LEU A 94 -3.30 -9.90 -9.70
CA LEU A 94 -2.93 -10.26 -8.34
C LEU A 94 -3.96 -11.20 -7.67
N VAL A 95 -5.26 -11.00 -7.91
CA VAL A 95 -6.32 -11.94 -7.49
C VAL A 95 -6.16 -13.31 -8.17
N ARG A 96 -5.68 -13.36 -9.41
CA ARG A 96 -5.38 -14.63 -10.06
C ARG A 96 -4.17 -15.30 -9.41
N ALA A 97 -3.08 -14.55 -9.24
CA ALA A 97 -1.84 -15.09 -8.70
C ALA A 97 -2.01 -15.64 -7.29
N THR A 98 -2.77 -14.95 -6.42
CA THR A 98 -3.12 -15.42 -5.07
C THR A 98 -3.80 -16.79 -5.09
N LYS A 99 -4.75 -17.03 -6.00
CA LYS A 99 -5.38 -18.34 -6.18
C LYS A 99 -4.39 -19.41 -6.61
N ASP A 100 -3.50 -19.06 -7.54
CA ASP A 100 -2.50 -19.99 -8.09
C ASP A 100 -1.45 -20.41 -7.02
N VAL A 101 -1.16 -19.52 -6.05
CA VAL A 101 -0.24 -19.83 -4.92
C VAL A 101 -0.94 -20.29 -3.63
N GLY A 102 -2.28 -20.35 -3.61
CA GLY A 102 -3.05 -20.78 -2.44
C GLY A 102 -3.17 -19.74 -1.32
N VAL A 103 -3.12 -18.45 -1.65
CA VAL A 103 -3.39 -17.34 -0.72
C VAL A 103 -4.86 -16.93 -0.85
N ASP A 104 -5.55 -16.82 0.28
CA ASP A 104 -6.94 -16.37 0.32
C ASP A 104 -7.09 -14.91 -0.12
N THR A 105 -8.16 -14.60 -0.86
CA THR A 105 -8.50 -13.21 -1.22
C THR A 105 -9.74 -12.74 -0.50
N LEU A 106 -9.66 -11.54 0.08
CA LEU A 106 -10.83 -10.91 0.70
C LEU A 106 -11.78 -10.36 -0.36
N PRO A 107 -13.11 -10.42 -0.13
CA PRO A 107 -14.09 -9.88 -1.07
C PRO A 107 -13.94 -8.37 -1.18
N ALA A 108 -14.06 -7.84 -2.40
CA ALA A 108 -14.16 -6.41 -2.61
C ALA A 108 -15.45 -5.91 -1.93
N LYS A 109 -15.35 -4.85 -1.13
CA LYS A 109 -16.51 -4.20 -0.52
C LYS A 109 -17.41 -3.69 -1.64
N THR A 110 -18.63 -4.25 -1.73
CA THR A 110 -19.68 -3.88 -2.69
C THR A 110 -20.28 -2.53 -2.35
#